data_AF-A0A9P6XN44-F1
#
_entry.id   AF-A0A9P6XN44-F1
#
_cell.length_a   1.000
_cell.length_b   1.000
_cell.length_c   1.000
_cell.angle_alpha   90.00
_cell.angle_beta   90.00
_cell.angle_gamma   90.00
#
_symmetry.space_group_name_H-M   'P 1'
#
loop_
_entity.id
_entity.type
_entity.pdbx_description
1 polymer ?
#
loop_
_entity_poly.entity_id
_entity_poly.type
_entity_poly.pdbx_seq_one_letter_code
_entity_poly.pdbx_strand_id
1 'polypeptide(L)' 'MIPAIGEALLHVRYIQRDLAVALRQQHQNWEKPCQLSAMSWKELNWWLAQAPLLNGLPIIMKKEEKTPDIV' A
#
# COMPACT_ATOMS: atom_id res chain seq x y z
N MET A 1 15.29 1.75 19.10
CA MET A 1 14.47 2.00 17.89
C MET A 1 14.83 0.90 16.90
N ILE A 2 13.89 0.05 16.49
CA ILE A 2 14.17 -0.97 15.47
C ILE A 2 14.37 -0.22 14.15
N PRO A 3 15.54 -0.29 13.48
CA PRO A 3 15.86 0.50 12.29
C PRO A 3 14.79 0.39 11.18
N ALA A 4 14.20 -0.80 11.04
CA ALA A 4 13.11 -1.08 10.09
C ALA A 4 11.87 -0.20 10.30
N ILE A 5 11.56 0.22 11.54
CA ILE A 5 10.40 1.09 11.82
C ILE A 5 10.67 2.53 11.38
N GLY A 6 11.91 3.02 11.54
CA GLY A 6 12.28 4.37 11.14
C GLY A 6 12.23 4.56 9.63
N GLU A 7 12.77 3.60 8.89
CA GLU A 7 12.75 3.59 7.43
C GLU A 7 11.32 3.40 6.90
N ALA A 8 10.56 2.46 7.48
CA ALA A 8 9.16 2.26 7.13
C ALA A 8 8.34 3.54 7.27
N LEU A 9 8.45 4.26 8.39
CA LEU A 9 7.71 5.50 8.66
C LEU A 9 8.06 6.63 7.68
N LEU A 10 9.30 6.67 7.15
CA LEU A 10 9.67 7.61 6.09
C LEU A 10 8.99 7.29 4.76
N HIS A 11 8.69 6.01 4.50
CA HIS A 11 8.12 5.50 3.26
C HIS A 11 6.60 5.31 3.27
N VAL A 12 5.88 5.70 4.33
CA VAL A 12 4.39 5.73 4.34
C VAL A 12 3.85 7.15 4.45
N ARG A 13 4.72 8.17 4.38
CA ARG A 13 4.32 9.55 4.68
C ARG A 13 3.34 10.09 3.64
N TYR A 14 3.60 9.87 2.35
CA TYR A 14 2.71 10.35 1.30
C TYR A 14 1.42 9.53 1.26
N ILE A 15 1.50 8.20 1.46
CA ILE A 15 0.32 7.33 1.55
C ILE A 15 -0.60 7.77 2.71
N GLN A 16 -0.05 8.01 3.91
CA GLN A 16 -0.82 8.49 5.07
C GLN A 16 -1.44 9.86 4.81
N ARG A 17 -0.70 10.77 4.16
CA ARG A 17 -1.20 12.10 3.81
C ARG A 17 -2.40 12.00 2.87
N ASP A 18 -2.29 11.21 1.81
CA ASP A 18 -3.35 11.09 0.81
C ASP A 18 -4.60 10.43 1.41
N LEU A 19 -4.43 9.43 2.28
CA LEU A 19 -5.52 8.84 3.06
C LEU A 19 -6.19 9.88 3.96
N ALA A 20 -5.42 10.66 4.73
CA ALA A 20 -5.96 11.68 5.63
C ALA A 20 -6.74 12.77 4.87
N VAL A 21 -6.24 13.18 3.70
CA VAL A 21 -6.93 14.15 2.83
C VAL A 21 -8.23 13.56 2.28
N ALA A 22 -8.21 12.32 1.79
CA ALA A 22 -9.39 11.65 1.27
C ALA A 22 -10.47 11.50 2.35
N LEU A 23 -10.11 11.01 3.54
CA LEU A 23 -11.04 10.87 4.66
C LEU A 23 -11.61 12.21 5.09
N ARG A 24 -10.80 13.27 5.13
CA ARG A 24 -11.30 14.61 5.43
C ARG A 24 -12.35 15.08 4.42
N GLN A 25 -12.10 14.87 3.12
CA GLN A 25 -13.05 15.25 2.06
C GLN A 25 -14.31 14.37 2.06
N GLN A 26 -14.17 13.11 2.45
CA GLN A 26 -15.22 12.09 2.39
C GLN A 26 -15.95 11.89 3.72
N HIS A 27 -15.74 12.77 4.69
CA HIS A 27 -16.39 12.72 6.02
C HIS A 27 -16.12 11.40 6.74
N GLN A 28 -14.85 10.97 6.71
CA GLN A 28 -14.37 9.73 7.31
C GLN A 28 -15.02 8.46 6.73
N ASN A 29 -15.54 8.53 5.50
CA ASN A 29 -16.04 7.36 4.80
C ASN A 29 -14.88 6.51 4.26
N TRP A 30 -14.64 5.38 4.90
CA TRP A 30 -13.58 4.43 4.57
C TRP A 30 -13.89 3.54 3.35
N GLU A 31 -15.14 3.49 2.90
CA GLU A 31 -15.55 2.69 1.73
C GLU A 31 -15.29 3.44 0.42
N LYS A 32 -15.07 4.77 0.48
CA LYS A 32 -14.85 5.57 -0.71
C LYS A 32 -13.40 5.43 -1.22
N PRO A 33 -13.19 5.43 -2.55
CA PRO A 33 -11.84 5.37 -3.11
C PRO A 33 -10.97 6.55 -2.68
N CYS A 34 -9.73 6.26 -2.30
CA CYS A 34 -8.68 7.24 -2.05
C CYS A 34 -7.84 7.42 -3.33
N GLN A 35 -7.71 8.65 -3.82
CA GLN A 35 -6.84 8.96 -4.96
C GLN A 35 -5.40 9.12 -4.48
N LEU A 36 -4.49 8.32 -5.01
CA LEU A 36 -3.07 8.37 -4.68
C LEU A 36 -2.35 9.39 -5.56
N SER A 37 -1.57 10.26 -4.94
CA SER A 37 -0.64 11.16 -5.62
C SER A 37 0.55 10.39 -6.20
N ALA A 38 1.26 11.01 -7.15
CA ALA A 38 2.45 10.41 -7.76
C ALA A 38 3.53 10.02 -6.74
N MET A 39 3.63 10.73 -5.62
CA MET A 39 4.59 10.41 -4.55
C MET A 39 4.18 9.17 -3.76
N SER A 40 2.87 9.03 -3.47
CA SER A 40 2.32 7.83 -2.82
C SER A 40 2.45 6.60 -3.71
N TRP A 41 2.32 6.76 -5.03
CA TRP A 41 2.63 5.69 -5.98
C TRP A 41 4.10 5.26 -5.94
N LYS A 42 5.03 6.21 -5.82
CA LYS A 42 6.47 5.88 -5.67
C LYS A 42 6.74 5.14 -4.36
N GLU A 43 6.15 5.59 -3.25
CA GLU A 43 6.23 4.90 -1.95
C GLU A 43 5.67 3.48 -2.02
N LEU A 44 4.50 3.30 -2.63
CA LEU A 44 3.87 2.01 -2.79
C LEU A 44 4.74 1.06 -3.63
N ASN A 45 5.29 1.54 -4.74
CA ASN A 45 6.19 0.75 -5.58
C ASN A 45 7.47 0.35 -4.85
N TRP A 46 8.04 1.25 -4.04
CA TRP A 46 9.18 0.92 -3.19
C TRP A 46 8.82 -0.19 -2.20
N TRP A 47 7.68 -0.09 -1.51
CA TRP A 47 7.21 -1.12 -0.60
C TRP A 47 6.97 -2.46 -1.27
N LEU A 48 6.38 -2.47 -2.47
CA LEU A 48 6.18 -3.71 -3.23
C LEU A 48 7.51 -4.36 -3.63
N ALA A 49 8.55 -3.58 -3.92
CA ALA A 49 9.88 -4.08 -4.22
C ALA A 49 10.63 -4.58 -2.96
N GLN A 50 10.42 -3.91 -1.81
CA GLN A 50 11.19 -4.17 -0.58
C GLN A 50 10.52 -5.17 0.36
N ALA A 51 9.19 -5.31 0.34
CA ALA A 51 8.47 -6.25 1.17
C ALA A 51 8.92 -7.72 0.99
N PRO A 52 9.26 -8.21 -0.23
CA PRO A 52 9.85 -9.54 -0.40
C PRO A 52 11.27 -9.68 0.16
N LEU A 53 12.01 -8.58 0.29
CA LEU A 53 13.40 -8.56 0.75
C LEU A 53 13.51 -8.41 2.27
N LEU A 54 12.57 -7.68 2.88
CA LEU A 54 12.59 -7.35 4.31
C LEU A 54 11.70 -8.27 5.15
N ASN A 55 10.65 -8.86 4.57
CA ASN A 55 9.88 -9.88 5.25
C ASN A 55 10.47 -11.25 4.92
N GLY A 56 11.06 -11.92 5.93
CA GLY A 56 11.46 -13.32 5.84
C GLY A 56 10.29 -14.30 5.58
N LEU A 57 9.05 -13.78 5.43
CA LEU A 57 7.89 -14.51 4.97
C LEU A 57 7.25 -13.75 3.80
N PRO A 58 7.11 -14.38 2.61
CA PRO A 58 6.58 -13.72 1.43
C PRO A 58 5.14 -13.27 1.69
N ILE A 59 4.83 -12.02 1.35
CA ILE A 59 3.45 -11.57 1.21
C ILE A 59 2.88 -12.34 0.02
N ILE A 60 2.12 -13.41 0.28
CA ILE A 60 1.47 -14.20 -0.76
C ILE A 60 0.39 -13.31 -1.39
N MET A 61 0.74 -12.63 -2.48
CA MET A 61 -0.24 -12.10 -3.40
C MET A 61 -0.91 -13.32 -4.03
N LYS A 62 -2.11 -13.68 -3.55
CA LYS A 62 -2.94 -14.66 -4.23
C LYS A 62 -3.21 -14.08 -5.62
N LYS A 63 -2.48 -14.57 -6.61
CA LYS A 63 -2.81 -14.36 -8.01
C LYS A 63 -4.21 -14.97 -8.15
N GLU A 64 -5.22 -14.15 -8.40
CA GLU A 64 -6.51 -14.69 -8.84
C GLU A 64 -6.28 -15.36 -10.19
N GLU A 65 -5.99 -16.65 -10.15
CA GLU A 65 -6.10 -17.55 -11.28
C GLU A 65 -7.58 -17.65 -11.61
N LYS A 66 -8.04 -16.81 -12.54
CA LYS A 66 -9.30 -17.08 -13.26
C LYS A 66 -9.10 -18.40 -13.98
N THR A 67 -9.61 -19.48 -13.42
CA THR A 67 -9.86 -20.71 -14.16
C THR A 67 -10.82 -20.38 -15.30
N PRO A 68 -10.50 -20.69 -16.57
CA PRO A 68 -11.49 -20.59 -17.62
C PRO A 68 -12.56 -21.65 -17.34
N ASP A 69 -13.82 -21.22 -17.25
CA ASP A 69 -14.97 -22.12 -17.19
C ASP A 69 -14.96 -22.99 -18.45
N ILE A 70 -14.67 -24.28 -18.27
CA ILE A 70 -14.79 -25.28 -19.31
C ILE A 70 -16.29 -25.57 -19.44
N VAL A 71 -16.89 -25.08 -20.52
CA VAL A 71 -18.24 -25.44 -21.00
C VAL A 71 -18.19 -26.77 -21.74
#